data_AF-A0A938SDA8-F1
#
_entry.id   AF-A0A938SDA8-F1
#
_cell.length_a   1.000
_cell.length_b   1.000
_cell.length_c   1.000
_cell.angle_alpha   90.00
_cell.angle_beta   90.00
_cell.angle_gamma   90.00
#
_symmetry.space_group_name_H-M   'P 1'
#
loop_
_entity.id
_entity.type
_entity.pdbx_description
1 polymer ?
#
loop_
_entity_poly.entity_id
_entity_poly.type
_entity_poly.pdbx_seq_one_letter_code
_entity_poly.pdbx_strand_id
1 'polypeptide(L)' 'MSFDGGVEDGDFDMLTPSQMVAKVERTVAEVKPGYGFILGTTSSPNTRSKLDERHHANYRAYVETAMRLAAYD' A
#
# COMPACT_ATOMS: atom_id res chain seq x y z
N MET A 1 -3.79 -18.50 9.25
CA MET A 1 -2.93 -17.40 9.68
C MET A 1 -2.91 -16.39 8.55
N SER A 2 -3.07 -15.11 8.83
CA SER A 2 -3.09 -14.05 7.83
C SER A 2 -1.97 -13.07 8.09
N PHE A 3 -1.29 -12.64 7.03
CA PHE A 3 -0.29 -11.57 7.10
C PHE A 3 -0.98 -10.21 6.99
N ASP A 4 -0.49 -9.22 7.73
CA ASP A 4 -0.96 -7.83 7.71
C ASP A 4 0.24 -6.88 7.55
N GLY A 5 0.07 -5.83 6.76
CA GLY A 5 1.08 -4.82 6.45
C GLY A 5 1.57 -4.87 5.00
N GLY A 6 2.68 -4.18 4.71
CA GLY A 6 3.41 -4.33 3.45
C GLY A 6 3.88 -3.03 2.77
N VAL A 7 3.28 -1.88 3.05
CA VAL A 7 3.75 -0.58 2.54
C VAL A 7 4.22 0.30 3.70
N GLU A 8 5.41 0.88 3.59
CA GLU A 8 5.95 1.72 4.66
C GLU A 8 5.29 3.10 4.65
N ASP A 9 5.07 3.70 5.82
CA ASP A 9 4.46 5.03 5.93
C ASP A 9 5.26 6.08 5.15
N GLY A 10 6.59 6.03 5.23
CA GLY A 10 7.47 6.92 4.47
C GLY A 10 7.34 6.81 2.95
N ASP A 11 6.85 5.67 2.41
CA ASP A 11 6.65 5.51 0.97
C ASP A 11 5.58 6.48 0.45
N PHE A 12 4.58 6.84 1.27
CA PHE A 12 3.53 7.78 0.88
C PHE A 12 4.03 9.21 0.72
N ASP A 13 5.18 9.55 1.30
CA ASP A 13 5.81 10.86 1.17
C ASP A 13 6.91 10.89 0.09
N MET A 14 7.63 9.78 -0.03
CA MET A 14 8.87 9.68 -0.82
C MET A 14 8.65 9.21 -2.24
N LEU A 15 7.62 8.39 -2.49
CA LEU A 15 7.36 7.84 -3.81
C LEU A 15 6.51 8.77 -4.68
N THR A 16 6.63 8.62 -5.99
CA THR A 16 5.61 9.07 -6.92
C THR A 16 4.43 8.10 -6.95
N PRO A 17 3.25 8.51 -7.46
CA PRO A 17 2.11 7.61 -7.60
C PRO A 17 2.43 6.35 -8.43
N SER A 18 3.20 6.50 -9.51
CA SER A 18 3.62 5.35 -10.34
C SER A 18 4.55 4.39 -9.60
N GLN A 19 5.44 4.89 -8.75
CA GLN A 19 6.28 4.07 -7.89
C GLN A 19 5.46 3.37 -6.80
N MET A 20 4.45 4.04 -6.25
CA MET A 20 3.51 3.47 -5.28
C MET A 20 2.74 2.28 -5.89
N VAL A 21 2.24 2.41 -7.13
CA VAL A 21 1.60 1.30 -7.87
C VAL A 21 2.54 0.09 -7.93
N ALA A 22 3.77 0.29 -8.40
CA ALA A 22 4.75 -0.79 -8.53
C ALA A 22 5.11 -1.43 -7.17
N LYS A 23 5.18 -0.64 -6.10
CA LYS A 23 5.41 -1.14 -4.74
C LYS A 23 4.27 -2.07 -4.30
N VAL A 24 3.01 -1.64 -4.49
CA VAL A 24 1.82 -2.45 -4.13
C VAL A 24 1.77 -3.74 -4.94
N GLU A 25 2.00 -3.68 -6.26
CA GLU A 25 2.02 -4.86 -7.11
C GLU A 25 3.04 -5.90 -6.63
N ARG A 26 4.26 -5.44 -6.28
CA ARG A 26 5.31 -6.31 -5.74
C ARG A 26 4.91 -6.90 -4.39
N THR A 27 4.45 -6.08 -3.44
CA THR A 27 4.05 -6.53 -2.10
C THR A 27 2.94 -7.58 -2.19
N VAL A 28 1.93 -7.37 -3.04
CA VAL A 28 0.85 -8.33 -3.26
C VAL A 28 1.39 -9.62 -3.86
N ALA A 29 2.26 -9.55 -4.88
CA ALA A 29 2.85 -10.74 -5.49
C ALA A 29 3.70 -11.58 -4.51
N GLU A 30 4.36 -10.94 -3.55
CA GLU A 30 5.20 -11.60 -2.55
C GLU A 30 4.39 -12.31 -1.46
N VAL A 31 3.24 -11.74 -1.06
CA VAL A 31 2.54 -12.18 0.18
C VAL A 31 1.17 -12.82 -0.08
N LYS A 32 0.49 -12.45 -1.18
CA LYS A 32 -0.85 -12.96 -1.50
C LYS A 32 -0.88 -14.45 -1.88
N PRO A 33 0.09 -15.00 -2.66
CA PRO A 33 0.04 -16.42 -3.01
C PRO A 33 0.21 -17.33 -1.78
N GLY A 34 -0.82 -18.12 -1.46
CA GLY A 34 -0.76 -19.20 -0.46
C GLY A 34 -1.44 -18.93 0.89
N TYR A 35 -1.83 -17.68 1.21
CA TYR A 35 -2.49 -17.33 2.47
C TYR A 35 -3.47 -16.15 2.31
N GLY A 36 -4.36 -15.95 3.30
CA GLY A 36 -5.15 -14.72 3.38
C GLY A 36 -4.26 -13.55 3.79
N PHE A 37 -4.21 -12.49 3.00
CA PHE A 37 -3.34 -11.33 3.21
C PHE A 37 -4.18 -10.05 3.33
N ILE A 38 -3.89 -9.25 4.35
CA ILE A 38 -4.47 -7.91 4.55
C ILE A 38 -3.38 -6.91 4.19
N LEU A 39 -3.54 -6.24 3.04
CA LEU A 39 -2.61 -5.18 2.67
C LEU A 39 -2.86 -3.96 3.55
N GLY A 40 -1.85 -3.59 4.33
CA GLY A 40 -1.88 -2.46 5.24
C GLY A 40 -0.61 -1.64 5.20
N THR A 41 -0.64 -0.47 5.83
CA THR A 41 0.59 0.27 6.11
C THR A 41 1.33 -0.41 7.27
N THR A 42 2.67 -0.44 7.24
CA THR A 42 3.47 -1.04 8.33
C THR A 42 3.40 -0.23 9.62
N SER A 43 2.98 1.03 9.52
CA SER A 43 2.67 1.91 10.65
C SER A 43 1.59 2.92 10.24
N SER A 44 0.88 3.49 11.22
CA SER A 44 -0.13 4.52 10.95
C SER A 44 0.54 5.85 10.58
N PRO A 45 -0.04 6.65 9.66
CA PRO A 45 0.49 7.96 9.22
C PRO A 45 0.34 9.07 10.26
N ASN A 46 0.44 8.71 11.55
CA ASN A 46 0.20 9.60 12.68
C ASN A 46 1.39 10.54 12.93
N THR A 47 2.44 10.44 12.11
CA THR A 47 3.64 11.27 12.17
C THR A 47 3.38 12.69 11.70
N ARG A 48 2.28 12.95 10.97
CA ARG A 48 1.92 14.27 10.44
C ARG A 48 0.59 14.79 10.99
N SER A 49 0.55 16.11 11.25
CA SER A 49 -0.67 16.82 11.68
C SER A 49 -1.63 17.13 10.52
N LYS A 50 -1.12 17.16 9.28
CA LYS A 50 -1.88 17.30 8.02
C LYS A 50 -1.19 16.51 6.92
N LEU A 51 -1.99 15.87 6.07
CA LEU A 51 -1.52 15.18 4.87
C LEU A 51 -1.43 16.17 3.72
N ASP A 52 -0.37 16.08 2.92
CA ASP A 52 -0.18 16.93 1.74
C ASP A 52 -0.77 16.30 0.47
N GLU A 53 -0.85 17.06 -0.62
CA GLU A 53 -1.42 16.59 -1.89
C GLU A 53 -0.73 15.35 -2.46
N ARG A 54 0.59 15.23 -2.25
CA ARG A 54 1.35 14.06 -2.68
C ARG A 54 0.94 12.83 -1.88
N HIS A 55 0.83 12.97 -0.57
CA HIS A 55 0.39 11.91 0.31
C HIS A 55 -1.00 11.41 -0.10
N HIS A 56 -1.93 12.32 -0.42
CA HIS A 56 -3.24 11.97 -0.97
C HIS A 56 -3.16 11.24 -2.32
N ALA A 57 -2.32 11.71 -3.25
CA ALA A 57 -2.14 11.06 -4.55
C ALA A 57 -1.57 9.64 -4.42
N ASN A 58 -0.62 9.44 -3.51
CA ASN A 58 -0.05 8.12 -3.21
C ASN A 58 -1.06 7.22 -2.50
N TYR A 59 -1.85 7.75 -1.56
CA TYR A 59 -2.94 6.98 -0.93
C TYR A 59 -3.96 6.50 -1.96
N ARG A 60 -4.33 7.37 -2.91
CA ARG A 60 -5.24 7.00 -3.99
C ARG A 60 -4.66 5.89 -4.85
N ALA A 61 -3.42 6.04 -5.32
CA ALA A 61 -2.73 5.03 -6.12
C ALA A 61 -2.61 3.69 -5.38
N TYR A 62 -2.34 3.73 -4.07
CA TYR A 62 -2.30 2.58 -3.19
C TYR A 62 -3.65 1.84 -3.14
N VAL A 63 -4.73 2.54 -2.79
CA VAL A 63 -6.07 1.93 -2.65
C VAL A 63 -6.58 1.41 -3.99
N GLU A 64 -6.48 2.19 -5.07
CA GLU A 64 -6.98 1.79 -6.39
C GLU A 64 -6.25 0.55 -6.90
N THR A 65 -4.93 0.47 -6.70
CA THR A 65 -4.13 -0.70 -7.09
C THR A 65 -4.46 -1.92 -6.25
N ALA A 66 -4.57 -1.75 -4.93
CA ALA A 66 -4.94 -2.83 -4.00
C ALA A 66 -6.30 -3.43 -4.37
N MET A 67 -7.30 -2.60 -4.66
CA MET A 67 -8.64 -3.05 -5.05
C MET A 67 -8.64 -3.79 -6.38
N ARG A 68 -7.85 -3.34 -7.36
CA ARG A 68 -7.68 -4.06 -8.64
C ARG A 68 -7.11 -5.47 -8.44
N LEU A 69 -6.28 -5.66 -7.41
CA LEU A 69 -5.61 -6.93 -7.12
C LEU A 69 -6.30 -7.75 -6.02
N ALA A 70 -7.45 -7.32 -5.51
CA ALA A 70 -8.10 -7.91 -4.33
C ALA A 70 -8.64 -9.33 -4.56
N ALA A 71 -9.08 -9.64 -5.79
CA ALA A 71 -9.62 -10.95 -6.12
C ALA A 71 -8.53 -12.02 -6.03
N TYR A 72 -8.75 -13.07 -5.23
CA TYR A 72 -7.92 -14.27 -5.26
C TYR A 72 -8.39 -15.14 -6.44
N ASP A 73 -7.46 -15.49 -7.31
CA ASP A 73 -7.68 -16.49 -8.36
C ASP A 73 -7.56 -17.91 -7.79
#